data_AF-A0A3B8NIY9-F1
#
_entry.id   AF-A0A3B8NIY9-F1
#
_cell.length_a   1.000
_cell.length_b   1.000
_cell.length_c   1.000
_cell.angle_alpha   90.00
_cell.angle_beta   90.00
_cell.angle_gamma   90.00
#
_symmetry.space_group_name_H-M   'P 1'
#
loop_
_entity.id
_entity.type
_entity.pdbx_description
1 polymer ?
#
loop_
_entity_poly.entity_id
_entity_poly.type
_entity_poly.pdbx_seq_one_letter_code
_entity_poly.pdbx_strand_id
1 'polypeptide(L)'
;MKRDLLVSFLAGFAFLAMTQLAVFGQAQSPTKPPKDIKPVKISEEEYRIGKLSFNPKTKELWFPCRVNQNEVVLEFAICDEFRGKLHESLLSTKVTPFEIQIAMKLLRWEPSKRQIYRKFDESGKPIGVLKDDGKGRMEILVKYKAKDGKSLTEPIGNWVHNANTKKVVGSGSWTYTGSKVVDGYFLAAEDGAIAAIYRFEGSLCNTFNPGSDDDELWFPILEKVPPLDTEVTVIFRPLPDVKVPADRRIGAESEEKPIKEKI
;
A
#
# COMPACT_ATOMS: atom_id res chain seq x y z
N MET A 1 -22.93 74.57 33.11
CA MET A 1 -22.97 73.34 33.93
C MET A 1 -23.00 72.16 32.96
N LYS A 2 -21.90 71.40 32.91
CA LYS A 2 -21.63 70.11 32.22
C LYS A 2 -21.94 69.96 30.72
N ARG A 3 -20.84 69.68 30.00
CA ARG A 3 -20.61 69.20 28.62
C ARG A 3 -21.62 68.13 28.16
N ASP A 4 -21.92 68.10 26.86
CA ASP A 4 -21.47 67.02 25.97
C ASP A 4 -21.69 67.35 24.49
N LEU A 5 -20.62 67.17 23.71
CA LEU A 5 -20.50 67.41 22.26
C LEU A 5 -20.53 66.03 21.60
N LEU A 6 -21.57 65.72 20.82
CA LEU A 6 -21.66 64.48 20.04
C LEU A 6 -21.60 64.83 18.55
N VAL A 7 -20.42 64.63 17.98
CA VAL A 7 -20.16 64.61 16.53
C VAL A 7 -20.47 63.19 16.04
N SER A 8 -21.50 63.03 15.20
CA SER A 8 -21.73 61.78 14.46
C SER A 8 -21.13 61.88 13.07
N PHE A 9 -20.10 61.08 12.83
CA PHE A 9 -19.50 60.81 11.52
C PHE A 9 -20.37 59.79 10.76
N LEU A 10 -20.85 60.16 9.57
CA LEU A 10 -21.46 59.24 8.61
C LEU A 10 -20.36 58.38 7.95
N ALA A 11 -20.37 57.09 8.26
CA ALA A 11 -19.51 56.09 7.62
C ALA A 11 -20.07 55.69 6.25
N GLY A 12 -19.28 55.90 5.20
CA GLY A 12 -19.56 55.40 3.85
C GLY A 12 -19.33 53.90 3.74
N PHE A 13 -20.33 53.17 3.26
CA PHE A 13 -20.24 51.76 2.90
C PHE A 13 -19.63 51.62 1.50
N ALA A 14 -18.36 51.19 1.43
CA ALA A 14 -17.77 50.71 0.19
C ALA A 14 -18.16 49.24 -0.01
N PHE A 15 -18.96 48.96 -1.03
CA PHE A 15 -19.33 47.60 -1.44
C PHE A 15 -18.14 46.98 -2.20
N LEU A 16 -17.39 46.10 -1.53
CA LEU A 16 -16.35 45.30 -2.17
C LEU A 16 -17.00 44.06 -2.80
N ALA A 17 -17.13 44.03 -4.12
CA ALA A 17 -17.58 42.84 -4.84
C ALA A 17 -16.47 41.78 -4.79
N MET A 18 -16.58 40.80 -3.89
CA MET A 18 -15.76 39.60 -3.93
C MET A 18 -16.23 38.73 -5.10
N THR A 19 -15.48 38.72 -6.20
CA THR A 19 -15.59 37.68 -7.22
C THR A 19 -15.11 36.35 -6.64
N GLN A 20 -16.05 35.47 -6.30
CA GLN A 20 -15.75 34.06 -6.02
C GLN A 20 -15.28 33.39 -7.32
N LEU A 21 -13.97 33.18 -7.44
CA LEU A 21 -13.43 32.22 -8.40
C LEU A 21 -13.84 30.82 -7.92
N ALA A 22 -14.85 30.25 -8.56
CA ALA A 22 -15.15 28.83 -8.45
C ALA A 22 -13.95 28.05 -9.01
N VAL A 23 -13.11 27.53 -8.12
CA VAL A 23 -12.11 26.53 -8.49
C VAL A 23 -12.85 25.23 -8.79
N PHE A 24 -13.29 25.06 -10.03
CA PHE A 24 -13.62 23.73 -10.53
C PHE A 24 -12.33 22.92 -10.49
N GLY A 25 -12.20 22.02 -9.52
CA GLY A 25 -11.14 21.01 -9.52
C GLY A 25 -11.24 20.23 -10.82
N GLN A 26 -10.32 20.47 -11.76
CA GLN A 26 -10.22 19.64 -12.95
C GLN A 26 -9.88 18.23 -12.48
N ALA A 27 -10.79 17.28 -12.70
CA ALA A 27 -10.49 15.87 -12.53
C ALA A 27 -9.24 15.55 -13.36
N GLN A 28 -8.16 15.15 -12.69
CA GLN A 28 -6.92 14.81 -13.39
C GLN A 28 -7.19 13.60 -14.29
N SER A 29 -6.67 13.66 -15.51
CA SER A 29 -6.73 12.52 -16.44
C SER A 29 -5.93 11.34 -15.87
N PRO A 30 -6.30 10.08 -16.21
CA PRO A 30 -5.58 8.91 -15.73
C PRO A 30 -4.09 8.99 -16.02
N THR A 31 -3.28 8.53 -15.06
CA THR A 31 -1.85 8.33 -15.27
C THR A 31 -1.66 7.31 -16.37
N LYS A 32 -0.99 7.74 -17.43
CA LYS A 32 -0.75 6.85 -18.56
C LYS A 32 0.45 5.95 -18.24
N PRO A 33 0.39 4.66 -18.61
CA PRO A 33 1.57 3.82 -18.55
C PRO A 33 2.68 4.44 -19.42
N PRO A 34 3.95 4.39 -19.00
CA PRO A 34 5.04 4.89 -19.82
C PRO A 34 5.09 4.15 -21.15
N LYS A 35 5.08 4.89 -22.26
CA LYS A 35 4.94 4.31 -23.62
C LYS A 35 6.15 3.49 -24.07
N ASP A 36 7.33 3.80 -23.54
CA ASP A 36 8.60 3.24 -24.00
C ASP A 36 9.33 2.41 -22.92
N ILE A 37 8.61 1.89 -21.93
CA ILE A 37 9.22 0.91 -21.00
C ILE A 37 9.57 -0.35 -21.78
N LYS A 38 10.86 -0.60 -21.94
CA LYS A 38 11.42 -1.82 -22.51
C LYS A 38 12.45 -2.39 -21.53
N PRO A 39 12.36 -3.67 -21.15
CA PRO A 39 13.38 -4.29 -20.33
C PRO A 39 14.70 -4.37 -21.10
N VAL A 40 15.79 -3.94 -20.45
CA VAL A 40 17.16 -4.09 -20.96
C VAL A 40 17.77 -5.33 -20.33
N LYS A 41 18.29 -6.24 -21.15
CA LYS A 41 19.04 -7.41 -20.68
C LYS A 41 20.42 -6.97 -20.18
N ILE A 42 20.74 -7.26 -18.92
CA ILE A 42 22.07 -7.00 -18.32
C ILE A 42 22.91 -8.28 -18.36
N SER A 43 22.28 -9.41 -18.04
CA SER A 43 22.87 -10.75 -18.12
C SER A 43 21.77 -11.80 -18.33
N GLU A 44 22.10 -13.09 -18.30
CA GLU A 44 21.08 -14.15 -18.29
C GLU A 44 20.24 -14.17 -17.00
N GLU A 45 20.70 -13.49 -15.96
CA GLU A 45 20.12 -13.52 -14.61
C GLU A 45 19.61 -12.15 -14.15
N GLU A 46 19.82 -11.10 -14.96
CA GLU A 46 19.36 -9.75 -14.65
C GLU A 46 18.85 -9.04 -15.90
N TYR A 47 17.63 -8.53 -15.78
CA TYR A 47 17.01 -7.57 -16.70
C TYR A 47 16.66 -6.32 -15.90
N ARG A 48 16.55 -5.17 -16.58
CA ARG A 48 16.30 -3.88 -15.93
C ARG A 48 15.21 -3.07 -16.64
N ILE A 49 14.34 -2.44 -15.86
CA ILE A 49 13.41 -1.39 -16.28
C ILE A 49 13.69 -0.18 -15.39
N GLY A 50 14.23 0.90 -15.97
CA GLY A 50 14.61 2.08 -15.19
C GLY A 50 15.60 1.71 -14.08
N LYS A 51 15.18 1.91 -12.81
CA LYS A 51 15.96 1.54 -11.61
C LYS A 51 15.58 0.20 -10.99
N LEU A 52 14.54 -0.45 -11.51
CA LEU A 52 14.10 -1.77 -11.07
C LEU A 52 14.84 -2.84 -11.88
N SER A 53 15.41 -3.82 -11.19
CA SER A 53 15.98 -5.01 -11.80
C SER A 53 15.16 -6.25 -11.45
N PHE A 54 15.23 -7.28 -12.29
CA PHE A 54 14.55 -8.55 -12.05
C PHE A 54 15.29 -9.73 -12.67
N ASN A 55 15.06 -10.91 -12.09
CA ASN A 55 15.65 -12.17 -12.54
C ASN A 55 14.55 -13.11 -13.05
N PRO A 56 14.56 -13.49 -14.34
CA PRO A 56 13.50 -14.34 -14.91
C PRO A 56 13.55 -15.78 -14.41
N LYS A 57 14.70 -16.27 -13.93
CA LYS A 57 14.85 -17.64 -13.40
C LYS A 57 14.27 -17.76 -12.00
N THR A 58 14.65 -16.85 -11.09
CA THR A 58 14.18 -16.86 -9.70
C THR A 58 12.81 -16.19 -9.54
N LYS A 59 12.38 -15.42 -10.54
CA LYS A 59 11.19 -14.58 -10.51
C LYS A 59 11.20 -13.51 -9.42
N GLU A 60 12.38 -13.15 -8.92
CA GLU A 60 12.54 -12.03 -8.00
C GLU A 60 12.67 -10.72 -8.77
N LEU A 61 12.22 -9.63 -8.16
CA LEU A 61 12.53 -8.26 -8.59
C LEU A 61 13.07 -7.45 -7.41
N TRP A 62 13.87 -6.43 -7.69
CA TRP A 62 14.40 -5.55 -6.67
C TRP A 62 14.58 -4.12 -7.18
N PHE A 63 14.42 -3.17 -6.26
CA PHE A 63 14.46 -1.75 -6.57
C PHE A 63 14.92 -0.92 -5.36
N PRO A 64 15.53 0.26 -5.59
CA PRO A 64 15.96 1.12 -4.50
C PRO A 64 14.77 1.80 -3.82
N CYS A 65 14.85 1.91 -2.50
CA CYS A 65 13.97 2.72 -1.66
C CYS A 65 14.81 3.48 -0.63
N ARG A 66 14.19 4.43 0.07
CA ARG A 66 14.74 5.01 1.30
C ARG A 66 13.80 4.79 2.48
N VAL A 67 14.35 4.77 3.69
CA VAL A 67 13.54 4.86 4.91
C VAL A 67 12.89 6.25 4.96
N ASN A 68 11.57 6.28 5.05
CA ASN A 68 10.75 7.49 4.92
C ASN A 68 10.05 7.86 6.24
N GLN A 69 9.58 6.87 7.00
CA GLN A 69 8.97 7.04 8.31
C GLN A 69 9.47 5.97 9.28
N ASN A 70 9.63 6.30 10.57
CA ASN A 70 10.06 5.34 11.59
C ASN A 70 9.39 5.53 12.96
N GLU A 71 8.48 6.51 13.12
CA GLU A 71 7.83 6.81 14.40
C GLU A 71 6.31 7.08 14.31
N VAL A 72 5.75 7.18 13.11
CA VAL A 72 4.32 7.47 12.90
C VAL A 72 3.50 6.22 12.64
N VAL A 73 2.18 6.34 12.72
CA VAL A 73 1.25 5.31 12.26
C VAL A 73 1.44 5.06 10.75
N LEU A 74 1.33 3.81 10.33
CA LEU A 74 1.57 3.38 8.96
C LEU A 74 0.32 2.76 8.35
N GLU A 75 -0.11 3.29 7.21
CA GLU A 75 -1.00 2.57 6.30
C GLU A 75 -0.20 1.71 5.32
N PHE A 76 1.00 2.17 4.92
CA PHE A 76 1.79 1.55 3.85
C PHE A 76 3.20 1.18 4.29
N ALA A 77 3.69 0.04 3.81
CA ALA A 77 5.11 -0.29 3.92
C ALA A 77 5.93 0.38 2.82
N ILE A 78 5.36 0.54 1.62
CA ILE A 78 6.06 1.14 0.48
C ILE A 78 5.08 1.97 -0.35
N CYS A 79 5.48 3.21 -0.61
CA CYS A 79 4.83 4.11 -1.56
C CYS A 79 5.85 4.69 -2.55
N ASP A 80 5.39 5.12 -3.73
CA ASP A 80 6.24 5.94 -4.59
C ASP A 80 6.29 7.41 -4.11
N GLU A 81 7.37 8.11 -4.47
CA GLU A 81 7.63 9.47 -4.00
C GLU A 81 6.79 10.56 -4.70
N PHE A 82 6.15 10.27 -5.82
CA PHE A 82 5.47 11.27 -6.63
C PHE A 82 3.99 11.39 -6.28
N ARG A 83 3.32 10.27 -6.02
CA ARG A 83 1.89 10.22 -5.71
C ARG A 83 1.56 9.60 -4.36
N GLY A 84 2.52 8.88 -3.79
CA GLY A 84 2.33 8.14 -2.56
C GLY A 84 2.03 9.02 -1.35
N LYS A 85 1.33 8.43 -0.39
CA LYS A 85 1.03 9.04 0.90
C LYS A 85 2.22 8.94 1.86
N LEU A 86 3.24 9.77 1.63
CA LEU A 86 4.53 9.70 2.34
C LEU A 86 4.45 10.00 3.86
N HIS A 87 3.38 10.61 4.34
CA HIS A 87 3.20 10.87 5.78
C HIS A 87 2.86 9.60 6.58
N GLU A 88 2.53 8.49 5.90
CA GLU A 88 2.09 7.23 6.51
C GLU A 88 2.71 5.99 5.82
N SER A 89 3.85 6.18 5.14
CA SER A 89 4.58 5.11 4.46
C SER A 89 5.97 4.88 5.04
N LEU A 90 6.30 3.64 5.40
CA LEU A 90 7.59 3.25 5.99
C LEU A 90 8.76 3.53 5.04
N LEU A 91 8.65 3.08 3.78
CA LEU A 91 9.64 3.29 2.74
C LEU A 91 9.06 4.09 1.58
N SER A 92 9.92 4.86 0.91
CA SER A 92 9.57 5.56 -0.34
C SER A 92 10.52 5.20 -1.48
N THR A 93 10.04 5.25 -2.72
CA THR A 93 10.82 4.93 -3.92
C THR A 93 10.49 5.84 -5.10
N LYS A 94 11.46 6.00 -6.01
CA LYS A 94 11.24 6.63 -7.33
C LYS A 94 10.80 5.64 -8.40
N VAL A 95 10.77 4.34 -8.10
CA VAL A 95 10.25 3.33 -9.03
C VAL A 95 8.73 3.37 -8.99
N THR A 96 8.12 3.56 -10.14
CA THR A 96 6.68 3.73 -10.25
C THR A 96 5.93 2.41 -10.13
N PRO A 97 4.65 2.44 -9.69
CA PRO A 97 3.79 1.26 -9.69
C PRO A 97 3.64 0.61 -11.08
N PHE A 98 3.72 1.39 -12.17
CA PHE A 98 3.73 0.85 -13.53
C PHE A 98 4.98 -0.01 -13.81
N GLU A 99 6.18 0.46 -13.43
CA GLU A 99 7.42 -0.30 -13.63
C GLU A 99 7.39 -1.63 -12.87
N ILE A 100 6.91 -1.60 -11.62
CA ILE A 100 6.77 -2.81 -10.79
C ILE A 100 5.75 -3.77 -11.40
N GLN A 101 4.56 -3.28 -11.77
CA GLN A 101 3.50 -4.09 -12.37
C GLN A 101 3.93 -4.72 -13.71
N ILE A 102 4.66 -3.98 -14.54
CA ILE A 102 5.21 -4.50 -15.80
C ILE A 102 6.23 -5.61 -15.52
N ALA A 103 7.16 -5.41 -14.59
CA ALA A 103 8.14 -6.42 -14.22
C ALA A 103 7.46 -7.70 -13.67
N MET A 104 6.50 -7.56 -12.76
CA MET A 104 5.71 -8.69 -12.23
C MET A 104 5.00 -9.47 -13.34
N LYS A 105 4.40 -8.79 -14.33
CA LYS A 105 3.77 -9.44 -15.49
C LYS A 105 4.78 -10.17 -16.38
N LEU A 106 5.95 -9.59 -16.62
CA LEU A 106 7.04 -10.24 -17.38
C LEU A 106 7.55 -11.50 -16.65
N LEU A 107 7.59 -11.45 -15.32
CA LEU A 107 7.94 -12.59 -14.46
C LEU A 107 6.82 -13.63 -14.28
N ARG A 108 5.66 -13.40 -14.90
CA ARG A 108 4.46 -14.27 -14.80
C ARG A 108 3.94 -14.43 -13.37
N TRP A 109 4.00 -13.37 -12.57
CA TRP A 109 3.30 -13.34 -11.29
C TRP A 109 1.79 -13.24 -11.53
N GLU A 110 1.02 -14.08 -10.82
CA GLU A 110 -0.45 -14.05 -10.85
C GLU A 110 -0.95 -13.30 -9.61
N PRO A 111 -1.80 -12.25 -9.77
CA PRO A 111 -2.42 -11.61 -8.63
C PRO A 111 -3.43 -12.55 -7.97
N SER A 112 -3.44 -12.57 -6.66
CA SER A 112 -4.46 -13.25 -5.87
C SER A 112 -5.82 -12.59 -6.05
N LYS A 113 -6.87 -13.41 -6.12
CA LYS A 113 -8.28 -13.02 -6.08
C LYS A 113 -8.82 -12.96 -4.64
N ARG A 114 -7.96 -13.05 -3.63
CA ARG A 114 -8.33 -12.97 -2.22
C ARG A 114 -9.18 -11.73 -1.93
N GLN A 115 -10.24 -11.93 -1.15
CA GLN A 115 -11.14 -10.84 -0.78
C GLN A 115 -10.42 -9.81 0.07
N ILE A 116 -10.46 -8.55 -0.35
CA ILE A 116 -9.82 -7.41 0.33
C ILE A 116 -10.64 -6.96 1.52
N TYR A 117 -11.93 -6.66 1.33
CA TYR A 117 -12.81 -6.12 2.37
C TYR A 117 -13.71 -7.18 3.00
N ARG A 118 -13.96 -7.03 4.31
CA ARG A 118 -14.96 -7.83 5.02
C ARG A 118 -16.35 -7.30 4.70
N LYS A 119 -17.34 -8.18 4.80
CA LYS A 119 -18.73 -7.76 4.90
C LYS A 119 -18.98 -7.29 6.33
N PHE A 120 -19.84 -6.29 6.48
CA PHE A 120 -20.27 -5.79 7.78
C PHE A 120 -21.79 -5.87 7.86
N ASP A 121 -22.31 -6.17 9.04
CA ASP A 121 -23.75 -6.06 9.30
C ASP A 121 -24.18 -4.59 9.53
N GLU A 122 -25.48 -4.37 9.73
CA GLU A 122 -26.05 -3.03 9.97
C GLU A 122 -25.47 -2.33 11.22
N SER A 123 -24.91 -3.08 12.16
CA SER A 123 -24.25 -2.54 13.36
C SER A 123 -22.77 -2.19 13.17
N GLY A 124 -22.24 -2.40 11.95
CA GLY A 124 -20.82 -2.19 11.64
C GLY A 124 -19.92 -3.31 12.15
N LYS A 125 -20.49 -4.46 12.56
CA LYS A 125 -19.70 -5.61 13.00
C LYS A 125 -19.27 -6.45 11.80
N PRO A 126 -17.99 -6.87 11.71
CA PRO A 126 -17.56 -7.71 10.62
C PRO A 126 -18.26 -9.07 10.68
N ILE A 127 -18.83 -9.48 9.54
CA ILE A 127 -19.50 -10.76 9.34
C ILE A 127 -18.79 -11.60 8.27
N GLY A 128 -18.85 -12.92 8.45
CA GLY A 128 -18.20 -13.88 7.56
C GLY A 128 -16.67 -13.92 7.68
N VAL A 129 -16.06 -14.71 6.81
CA VAL A 129 -14.60 -14.89 6.74
C VAL A 129 -14.14 -14.46 5.34
N LEU A 130 -13.06 -13.68 5.29
CA LEU A 130 -12.42 -13.32 4.03
C LEU A 130 -11.99 -14.59 3.29
N LYS A 131 -12.45 -14.72 2.06
CA LYS A 131 -12.09 -15.85 1.22
C LYS A 131 -10.74 -15.62 0.55
N ASP A 132 -9.99 -16.71 0.42
CA ASP A 132 -8.61 -16.79 -0.04
C ASP A 132 -8.51 -17.86 -1.14
N ASP A 133 -7.70 -17.59 -2.17
CA ASP A 133 -7.39 -18.55 -3.24
C ASP A 133 -6.04 -19.24 -3.05
N GLY A 134 -5.26 -18.82 -2.06
CA GLY A 134 -3.95 -19.41 -1.75
C GLY A 134 -2.86 -18.99 -2.71
N LYS A 135 -3.12 -18.01 -3.60
CA LYS A 135 -2.20 -17.56 -4.64
C LYS A 135 -1.51 -16.25 -4.28
N GLY A 136 -0.56 -15.85 -5.12
CA GLY A 136 0.09 -14.54 -5.06
C GLY A 136 0.90 -14.31 -3.77
N ARG A 137 1.22 -15.37 -3.02
CA ARG A 137 2.00 -15.28 -1.79
C ARG A 137 3.40 -14.76 -2.12
N MET A 138 3.94 -13.90 -1.28
CA MET A 138 5.26 -13.32 -1.50
C MET A 138 5.96 -12.92 -0.21
N GLU A 139 7.27 -12.70 -0.30
CA GLU A 139 8.05 -11.98 0.69
C GLU A 139 8.43 -10.60 0.14
N ILE A 140 8.47 -9.63 1.04
CA ILE A 140 9.14 -8.35 0.83
C ILE A 140 10.33 -8.32 1.79
N LEU A 141 11.53 -8.31 1.21
CA LEU A 141 12.78 -8.23 1.95
C LEU A 141 13.41 -6.87 1.74
N VAL A 142 14.21 -6.45 2.71
CA VAL A 142 15.00 -5.22 2.64
C VAL A 142 16.47 -5.58 2.84
N LYS A 143 17.29 -5.20 1.86
CA LYS A 143 18.74 -5.28 1.93
C LYS A 143 19.32 -3.90 2.17
N TYR A 144 20.16 -3.76 3.19
CA TYR A 144 20.75 -2.49 3.59
C TYR A 144 22.08 -2.70 4.33
N LYS A 145 22.83 -1.62 4.55
CA LYS A 145 24.03 -1.65 5.39
C LYS A 145 23.66 -1.24 6.82
N ALA A 146 23.97 -2.08 7.79
CA ALA A 146 23.81 -1.76 9.20
C ALA A 146 24.86 -0.71 9.65
N LYS A 147 24.67 -0.18 10.87
CA LYS A 147 25.59 0.79 11.48
C LYS A 147 27.04 0.28 11.58
N ASP A 148 27.23 -1.03 11.72
CA ASP A 148 28.55 -1.69 11.76
C ASP A 148 29.14 -1.98 10.35
N GLY A 149 28.47 -1.52 9.29
CA GLY A 149 28.88 -1.70 7.90
C GLY A 149 28.49 -3.05 7.28
N LYS A 150 27.94 -3.99 8.05
CA LYS A 150 27.53 -5.30 7.51
C LYS A 150 26.30 -5.15 6.62
N SER A 151 26.28 -5.90 5.52
CA SER A 151 25.07 -6.02 4.70
C SER A 151 24.11 -6.97 5.40
N LEU A 152 22.89 -6.49 5.67
CA LEU A 152 21.79 -7.30 6.18
C LEU A 152 20.74 -7.50 5.09
N THR A 153 19.96 -8.58 5.21
CA THR A 153 18.77 -8.83 4.39
C THR A 153 17.74 -9.50 5.25
N GLU A 154 16.58 -8.86 5.42
CA GLU A 154 15.53 -9.38 6.29
C GLU A 154 14.12 -8.97 5.82
N PRO A 155 13.07 -9.66 6.27
CA PRO A 155 11.69 -9.31 5.92
C PRO A 155 11.28 -7.94 6.46
N ILE A 156 10.76 -7.07 5.60
CA ILE A 156 10.22 -5.75 6.03
C ILE A 156 9.11 -5.90 7.06
N GLY A 157 8.37 -7.01 7.02
CA GLY A 157 7.29 -7.29 7.96
C GLY A 157 7.77 -7.41 9.41
N ASN A 158 9.06 -7.64 9.65
CA ASN A 158 9.63 -7.68 10.99
C ASN A 158 9.91 -6.29 11.58
N TRP A 159 9.80 -5.24 10.77
CA TRP A 159 9.98 -3.85 11.16
C TRP A 159 8.69 -3.16 11.61
N VAL A 160 7.53 -3.79 11.39
CA VAL A 160 6.22 -3.21 11.69
C VAL A 160 5.48 -4.11 12.66
N HIS A 161 4.85 -3.53 13.68
CA HIS A 161 4.02 -4.24 14.63
C HIS A 161 2.62 -3.64 14.74
N ASN A 162 1.69 -4.48 15.16
CA ASN A 162 0.36 -4.05 15.55
C ASN A 162 0.39 -3.47 16.98
N ALA A 163 -0.13 -2.26 17.18
CA ALA A 163 -0.09 -1.51 18.43
C ALA A 163 -0.74 -2.26 19.60
N ASN A 164 -1.85 -2.95 19.33
CA ASN A 164 -2.63 -3.66 20.35
C ASN A 164 -2.01 -5.00 20.73
N THR A 165 -1.60 -5.78 19.73
CA THR A 165 -1.14 -7.17 19.95
C THR A 165 0.37 -7.32 20.07
N LYS A 166 1.13 -6.28 19.69
CA LYS A 166 2.59 -6.27 19.55
C LYS A 166 3.16 -7.31 18.58
N LYS A 167 2.29 -8.01 17.84
CA LYS A 167 2.70 -8.96 16.80
C LYS A 167 3.21 -8.21 15.58
N VAL A 168 4.33 -8.67 15.04
CA VAL A 168 4.87 -8.15 13.79
C VAL A 168 3.99 -8.51 12.60
N VAL A 169 4.08 -7.74 11.52
CA VAL A 169 3.52 -8.16 10.23
C VAL A 169 4.11 -9.53 9.84
N GLY A 170 5.41 -9.72 10.05
CA GLY A 170 6.09 -11.00 9.89
C GLY A 170 6.47 -11.35 8.44
N SER A 171 7.28 -12.40 8.29
CA SER A 171 7.68 -12.93 6.99
C SER A 171 6.53 -13.64 6.27
N GLY A 172 6.52 -13.56 4.93
CA GLY A 172 5.53 -14.25 4.09
C GLY A 172 4.07 -13.81 4.24
N SER A 173 3.81 -12.69 4.95
CA SER A 173 2.47 -12.13 5.18
C SER A 173 1.91 -11.36 3.98
N TRP A 174 2.76 -11.06 3.01
CA TRP A 174 2.43 -10.27 1.84
C TRP A 174 1.77 -11.12 0.76
N THR A 175 0.80 -10.53 0.08
CA THR A 175 0.12 -11.12 -1.07
C THR A 175 0.08 -10.09 -2.19
N TYR A 176 0.53 -10.46 -3.37
CA TYR A 176 0.37 -9.70 -4.59
C TYR A 176 -1.10 -9.74 -5.04
N THR A 177 -1.74 -8.58 -5.09
CA THR A 177 -3.17 -8.40 -5.43
C THR A 177 -3.36 -7.68 -6.76
N GLY A 178 -2.30 -7.08 -7.31
CA GLY A 178 -2.29 -6.53 -8.66
C GLY A 178 -2.95 -5.15 -8.84
N SER A 179 -3.49 -4.56 -7.76
CA SER A 179 -4.32 -3.35 -7.76
C SER A 179 -5.56 -3.47 -8.67
N LYS A 180 -6.34 -2.39 -8.78
CA LYS A 180 -7.52 -2.30 -9.64
C LYS A 180 -7.31 -1.30 -10.78
N VAL A 181 -8.04 -1.55 -11.86
CA VAL A 181 -8.26 -0.57 -12.92
C VAL A 181 -9.74 -0.21 -12.91
N VAL A 182 -10.06 1.05 -12.67
CA VAL A 182 -11.44 1.58 -12.65
C VAL A 182 -11.50 2.74 -13.63
N ASP A 183 -12.40 2.69 -14.62
CA ASP A 183 -12.55 3.74 -15.63
C ASP A 183 -11.25 4.16 -16.34
N GLY A 184 -10.34 3.19 -16.52
CA GLY A 184 -9.01 3.41 -17.13
C GLY A 184 -7.94 3.94 -16.16
N TYR A 185 -8.29 4.22 -14.91
CA TYR A 185 -7.35 4.59 -13.84
C TYR A 185 -6.76 3.35 -13.20
N PHE A 186 -5.44 3.18 -13.33
CA PHE A 186 -4.72 2.16 -12.58
C PHE A 186 -4.43 2.69 -11.18
N LEU A 187 -5.23 2.26 -10.19
CA LEU A 187 -5.28 2.91 -8.87
C LEU A 187 -3.91 2.96 -8.17
N ALA A 188 -3.09 1.91 -8.30
CA ALA A 188 -1.75 1.93 -7.70
C ALA A 188 -0.90 3.10 -8.23
N ALA A 189 -1.00 3.42 -9.52
CA ALA A 189 -0.31 4.56 -10.11
C ALA A 189 -0.97 5.91 -9.78
N GLU A 190 -2.26 5.92 -9.44
CA GLU A 190 -2.94 7.14 -9.00
C GLU A 190 -2.59 7.52 -7.56
N ASP A 191 -2.52 6.52 -6.66
CA ASP A 191 -2.30 6.70 -5.22
C ASP A 191 -0.83 6.46 -4.80
N GLY A 192 -0.01 6.00 -5.73
CA GLY A 192 1.37 5.56 -5.47
C GLY A 192 1.51 4.39 -4.48
N ALA A 193 0.46 3.59 -4.32
CA ALA A 193 0.38 2.50 -3.35
C ALA A 193 1.04 1.22 -3.88
N ILE A 194 2.19 0.85 -3.30
CA ILE A 194 2.95 -0.35 -3.71
C ILE A 194 2.71 -1.52 -2.75
N ALA A 195 2.85 -1.30 -1.44
CA ALA A 195 2.66 -2.35 -0.44
C ALA A 195 1.91 -1.81 0.77
N ALA A 196 0.65 -2.23 0.93
CA ALA A 196 -0.24 -1.72 1.96
C ALA A 196 -0.33 -2.68 3.16
N ILE A 197 -0.18 -2.11 4.36
CA ILE A 197 -0.32 -2.80 5.64
C ILE A 197 -1.79 -2.74 6.05
N TYR A 198 -2.38 -1.54 6.00
CA TYR A 198 -3.83 -1.34 5.93
C TYR A 198 -4.33 -1.80 4.56
N ARG A 199 -5.34 -2.67 4.51
CA ARG A 199 -5.80 -3.29 3.27
C ARG A 199 -6.41 -2.25 2.35
N PHE A 200 -5.79 -2.10 1.19
CA PHE A 200 -6.19 -1.14 0.19
C PHE A 200 -6.26 -1.80 -1.19
N GLU A 201 -7.45 -1.77 -1.80
CA GLU A 201 -7.68 -2.38 -3.11
C GLU A 201 -6.87 -1.74 -4.24
N GLY A 202 -6.49 -0.47 -4.07
CA GLY A 202 -5.62 0.24 -5.00
C GLY A 202 -4.15 -0.15 -4.89
N SER A 203 -3.72 -0.88 -3.86
CA SER A 203 -2.32 -1.29 -3.70
C SER A 203 -1.95 -2.50 -4.56
N LEU A 204 -0.70 -2.54 -5.06
CA LEU A 204 -0.17 -3.73 -5.76
C LEU A 204 -0.10 -4.95 -4.85
N CYS A 205 0.33 -4.75 -3.61
CA CYS A 205 0.51 -5.79 -2.61
C CYS A 205 -0.20 -5.42 -1.31
N ASN A 206 -0.75 -6.42 -0.63
CA ASN A 206 -1.49 -6.25 0.62
C ASN A 206 -1.03 -7.26 1.66
N THR A 207 -1.13 -6.88 2.94
CA THR A 207 -1.15 -7.85 4.04
C THR A 207 -2.59 -8.22 4.40
N PHE A 208 -2.77 -9.42 4.95
CA PHE A 208 -4.07 -9.90 5.43
C PHE A 208 -4.01 -10.32 6.89
N ASN A 209 -3.12 -9.67 7.65
CA ASN A 209 -2.98 -9.94 9.06
C ASN A 209 -4.25 -9.49 9.81
N PRO A 210 -4.58 -10.12 10.94
CA PRO A 210 -5.61 -9.57 11.82
C PRO A 210 -5.30 -8.11 12.18
N GLY A 211 -6.26 -7.21 12.00
CA GLY A 211 -6.08 -5.76 12.19
C GLY A 211 -5.69 -4.98 10.93
N SER A 212 -5.47 -5.63 9.79
CA SER A 212 -5.18 -4.93 8.53
C SER A 212 -6.43 -4.26 7.91
N ASP A 213 -7.57 -4.24 8.58
CA ASP A 213 -8.77 -3.44 8.27
C ASP A 213 -8.84 -2.12 9.05
N ASP A 214 -7.82 -1.84 9.87
CA ASP A 214 -7.76 -0.70 10.77
C ASP A 214 -6.45 0.04 10.50
N ASP A 215 -6.58 1.29 10.08
CA ASP A 215 -5.51 2.22 9.70
C ASP A 215 -4.79 2.82 10.92
N GLU A 216 -5.32 2.65 12.13
CA GLU A 216 -4.74 3.22 13.36
C GLU A 216 -3.77 2.26 14.08
N LEU A 217 -3.59 1.03 13.59
CA LEU A 217 -2.95 -0.04 14.38
C LEU A 217 -1.48 -0.32 14.09
N TRP A 218 -0.86 0.23 13.06
CA TRP A 218 0.43 -0.27 12.60
C TRP A 218 1.56 0.72 12.81
N PHE A 219 2.58 0.31 13.54
CA PHE A 219 3.70 1.18 13.90
C PHE A 219 5.05 0.54 13.57
N PRO A 220 6.05 1.34 13.17
CA PRO A 220 7.43 0.90 13.09
C PRO A 220 7.95 0.38 14.43
N ILE A 221 8.92 -0.52 14.39
CA ILE A 221 9.74 -0.92 15.54
C ILE A 221 11.04 -0.14 15.40
N LEU A 222 11.15 0.98 16.12
CA LEU A 222 12.23 1.95 15.97
C LEU A 222 13.63 1.33 16.06
N GLU A 223 13.82 0.34 16.93
CA GLU A 223 15.12 -0.32 17.12
C GLU A 223 15.54 -1.20 15.93
N LYS A 224 14.60 -1.57 15.07
CA LYS A 224 14.83 -2.42 13.89
C LYS A 224 14.91 -1.63 12.59
N VAL A 225 14.20 -0.51 12.51
CA VAL A 225 14.19 0.33 11.31
C VAL A 225 15.50 1.12 11.24
N PRO A 226 16.22 1.13 10.10
CA PRO A 226 17.38 2.00 9.94
C PRO A 226 17.01 3.49 10.10
N PRO A 227 17.98 4.39 10.35
CA PRO A 227 17.69 5.82 10.41
C PRO A 227 16.95 6.33 9.17
N LEU A 228 16.19 7.41 9.32
CA LEU A 228 15.55 8.11 8.19
C LEU A 228 16.56 8.39 7.07
N ASP A 229 16.06 8.38 5.84
CA ASP A 229 16.82 8.54 4.59
C ASP A 229 17.89 7.47 4.33
N THR A 230 17.98 6.41 5.14
CA THR A 230 18.84 5.27 4.82
C THR A 230 18.38 4.63 3.52
N GLU A 231 19.28 4.58 2.53
CA GLU A 231 19.07 3.88 1.27
C GLU A 231 19.03 2.36 1.50
N VAL A 232 18.00 1.73 0.94
CA VAL A 232 17.77 0.29 1.01
C VAL A 232 17.42 -0.26 -0.36
N THR A 233 17.65 -1.56 -0.57
CA THR A 233 17.13 -2.29 -1.73
C THR A 233 15.99 -3.17 -1.26
N VAL A 234 14.79 -2.91 -1.78
CA VAL A 234 13.64 -3.79 -1.58
C VAL A 234 13.71 -4.93 -2.58
N ILE A 235 13.41 -6.15 -2.13
CA ILE A 235 13.34 -7.36 -2.95
C ILE A 235 11.96 -7.96 -2.78
N PHE A 236 11.28 -8.20 -3.89
CA PHE A 236 10.04 -8.97 -3.94
C PHE A 236 10.37 -10.38 -4.42
N ARG A 237 10.00 -11.36 -3.60
CA ARG A 237 10.21 -12.78 -3.88
C ARG A 237 8.87 -13.51 -3.89
N PRO A 238 8.53 -14.28 -4.93
CA PRO A 238 7.31 -15.05 -4.93
C PRO A 238 7.47 -16.26 -4.00
N LEU A 239 6.40 -16.61 -3.31
CA LEU A 239 6.29 -17.83 -2.51
C LEU A 239 5.38 -18.84 -3.23
N PRO A 240 5.51 -20.15 -2.93
CA PRO A 240 4.60 -21.16 -3.47
C PRO A 240 3.14 -20.89 -3.07
N ASP A 241 2.22 -21.29 -3.95
CA ASP A 241 0.79 -21.34 -3.64
C ASP A 241 0.52 -22.27 -2.45
N VAL A 242 -0.49 -21.93 -1.66
CA VAL A 242 -0.85 -22.67 -0.44
C VAL A 242 -2.25 -23.25 -0.53
N LYS A 243 -2.43 -24.44 0.06
CA LYS A 243 -3.76 -25.04 0.19
C LYS A 243 -4.57 -24.26 1.23
N VAL A 244 -5.65 -23.64 0.78
CA VAL A 244 -6.58 -22.91 1.66
C VAL A 244 -7.58 -23.88 2.31
N PRO A 245 -7.82 -23.77 3.65
CA PRO A 245 -8.90 -24.46 4.34
C PRO A 245 -10.27 -24.25 3.67
N ALA A 246 -11.14 -25.26 3.70
CA ALA A 246 -12.40 -25.23 2.96
C ALA A 246 -13.30 -24.04 3.37
N ASP A 247 -13.39 -23.74 4.66
CA ASP A 247 -14.15 -22.61 5.22
C ASP A 247 -13.65 -21.24 4.73
N ARG A 248 -12.40 -21.15 4.29
CA ARG A 248 -11.77 -19.91 3.80
C ARG A 248 -11.58 -19.86 2.30
N ARG A 249 -11.88 -20.92 1.56
CA ARG A 249 -11.64 -20.97 0.11
C ARG A 249 -12.66 -20.16 -0.67
N ILE A 250 -12.22 -19.44 -1.70
CA ILE A 250 -13.13 -18.83 -2.69
C ILE A 250 -13.98 -19.91 -3.36
N GLY A 251 -15.30 -19.68 -3.45
CA GLY A 251 -16.24 -20.61 -4.08
C GLY A 251 -16.64 -21.82 -3.22
N ALA A 252 -16.15 -21.93 -1.98
CA ALA A 252 -16.75 -22.85 -1.02
C ALA A 252 -18.08 -22.24 -0.55
N GLU A 253 -19.19 -22.82 -1.00
CA GLU A 253 -20.51 -22.57 -0.40
C GLU A 253 -20.40 -22.81 1.11
N SER A 254 -20.99 -21.93 1.90
CA SER A 254 -21.27 -22.27 3.29
C SER A 254 -22.19 -23.49 3.23
N GLU A 255 -21.70 -24.66 3.60
CA GLU A 255 -22.57 -25.77 3.95
C GLU A 255 -23.42 -25.29 5.14
N GLU A 256 -24.56 -24.65 4.84
CA GLU A 256 -25.62 -24.49 5.81
C GLU A 256 -25.99 -25.89 6.23
N LYS A 257 -25.59 -26.27 7.46
CA LYS A 257 -26.07 -27.50 8.06
C LYS A 257 -27.60 -27.43 8.02
N PRO A 258 -28.29 -28.44 7.45
CA PRO A 258 -29.73 -28.41 7.39
C PRO A 258 -30.24 -28.27 8.82
N ILE A 259 -31.03 -27.23 9.06
CA ILE A 259 -31.77 -27.04 10.29
C ILE A 259 -32.62 -28.31 10.42
N LYS A 260 -32.26 -29.19 11.35
CA LYS A 260 -33.13 -30.31 11.73
C LYS A 260 -34.33 -29.66 12.40
N GLU A 261 -35.41 -29.48 11.66
CA GLU A 261 -36.74 -29.26 12.24
C GLU A 261 -36.99 -30.43 13.19
N LYS A 262 -37.02 -30.13 14.49
CA LYS A 262 -37.59 -31.05 15.47
C LYS A 262 -39.10 -31.01 15.25
N ILE A 263 -39.61 -32.06 14.61
CA ILE A 263 -41.02 -32.50 14.72
C ILE A 263 -41.27 -32.91 16.16
#